data_AF-A0A665WTQ4-F1
#
_entry.id   AF-A0A665WTQ4-F1
#
_cell.length_a   1.000
_cell.length_b   1.000
_cell.length_c   1.000
_cell.angle_alpha   90.00
_cell.angle_beta   90.00
_cell.angle_gamma   90.00
#
_symmetry.space_group_name_H-M   'P 1'
#
loop_
_entity.id
_entity.type
_entity.pdbx_description
1 polymer ?
#
loop_
_entity_poly.entity_id
_entity_poly.type
_entity_poly.pdbx_seq_one_letter_code
_entity_poly.pdbx_strand_id
1 'polypeptide(L)'
;LFTPETPVFLLRFCRCCTVRSSLLDLANSIGSVLPSLSRPANHSRIFYAVMFDAGSTGTRIHVYTFIQSDSVELPVLDNEMFHSIKPGLSAYADFPEMAGHTVRMLLKVAKKTVPRLEWKRTPVFLRATAGLRLLPTEKAHALLNEVQHVFVESPFLVTDNCVTIMNGTNEGNVCPPSALRGSTSFMGILDLGGGSTQITFLPRLRKTIETVPVTDYVARFDIFNTTFELYTYSYLGNGLMVARLATLGALGGEGLEWQVFKSPCLPKKFRDEWSFGGVTYQVSGDPEGYAGFKLCYEQVLKVVKGIIHQPYEIEDSNVFYAFSYYFDRAVEAGLIDGVQGGTLEVRDFKKRAKEVCNKMAKYPLNSPFLCMDLTYIACLLKDGFGFKESTVLQLTKKVNNVEASWALGATLEHFHNLKIH
;
A
#
# COMPACT_ATOMS: atom_id res chain seq x y z
N LEU A 1 -3.23 60.26 -9.23
CA LEU A 1 -4.47 59.53 -8.88
C LEU A 1 -4.14 58.05 -8.74
N PHE A 2 -4.00 57.62 -7.48
CA PHE A 2 -4.13 56.29 -6.85
C PHE A 2 -3.76 54.96 -7.57
N THR A 3 -2.67 54.33 -7.06
CA THR A 3 -2.50 52.99 -6.42
C THR A 3 -3.16 51.71 -6.98
N PRO A 4 -2.51 50.53 -6.82
CA PRO A 4 -2.58 49.70 -5.58
C PRO A 4 -1.19 49.26 -5.09
N GLU A 5 -0.78 49.37 -3.83
CA GLU A 5 -1.15 48.67 -2.57
C GLU A 5 -0.97 47.13 -2.54
N THR A 6 0.11 46.73 -1.87
CA THR A 6 0.45 45.39 -1.35
C THR A 6 0.67 45.49 0.17
N PRO A 7 0.18 44.53 0.99
CA PRO A 7 0.76 44.23 2.31
C PRO A 7 1.34 42.80 2.33
N VAL A 8 2.65 42.59 2.47
CA VAL A 8 3.45 42.51 3.71
C VAL A 8 2.88 41.55 4.76
N PHE A 9 3.55 40.41 4.96
CA PHE A 9 3.57 39.68 6.24
C PHE A 9 5.00 39.29 6.61
N LEU A 10 5.32 39.54 7.88
CA LEU A 10 6.64 39.61 8.49
C LEU A 10 7.34 38.26 8.65
N LEU A 11 8.63 38.21 8.27
CA LEU A 11 9.64 37.30 8.81
C LEU A 11 10.32 37.96 10.01
N ARG A 12 10.10 37.43 11.22
CA ARG A 12 10.89 37.79 12.42
C ARG A 12 12.11 36.86 12.51
N PHE A 13 13.25 37.36 12.05
CA PHE A 13 14.57 36.91 12.49
C PHE A 13 14.93 37.66 13.78
N CYS A 14 15.38 36.95 14.82
CA CYS A 14 16.02 37.54 15.99
C CYS A 14 17.49 37.10 16.00
N ARG A 15 18.41 38.07 15.93
CA ARG A 15 19.86 37.88 16.01
C ARG A 15 20.39 38.90 17.04
N CYS A 16 21.03 38.41 18.10
CA CYS A 16 22.11 39.04 18.88
C CYS A 16 22.49 38.03 19.99
N CYS A 17 23.75 37.66 20.26
CA CYS A 17 24.93 38.50 20.39
C CYS A 17 26.26 37.77 20.06
N THR A 18 27.17 38.57 19.50
CA THR A 18 28.65 38.64 19.63
C THR A 18 29.56 37.40 19.46
N VAL A 19 30.39 37.54 18.42
CA VAL A 19 31.69 36.90 18.19
C VAL A 19 32.72 37.34 19.23
N ARG A 20 33.52 36.40 19.74
CA ARG A 20 34.88 36.67 20.23
C ARG A 20 35.83 35.60 19.68
N SER A 21 36.80 36.07 18.91
CA SER A 21 37.87 35.31 18.29
C SER A 21 39.01 35.03 19.27
N SER A 22 39.54 33.81 19.27
CA SER A 22 40.96 33.55 19.59
C SER A 22 41.46 32.37 18.75
N LEU A 23 42.48 32.64 17.93
CA LEU A 23 43.33 31.69 17.22
C LEU A 23 44.31 31.01 18.21
N LEU A 24 44.89 29.87 17.78
CA LEU A 24 45.76 28.87 18.47
C LEU A 24 44.94 27.61 18.82
N ASP A 25 45.15 26.40 18.31
CA ASP A 25 46.33 25.81 17.65
C ASP A 25 45.94 24.76 16.61
N LEU A 26 46.69 24.75 15.53
CA LEU A 26 46.64 23.82 14.42
C LEU A 26 47.78 22.81 14.58
N ALA A 27 47.56 21.68 15.26
CA ALA A 27 48.33 20.45 15.09
C ALA A 27 47.78 19.32 15.98
N ASN A 28 46.98 18.42 15.40
CA ASN A 28 47.33 17.00 15.41
C ASN A 28 46.50 16.25 14.37
N SER A 29 47.27 15.65 13.46
CA SER A 29 46.86 14.96 12.26
C SER A 29 46.60 13.48 12.56
N ILE A 30 45.64 12.90 11.83
CA ILE A 30 45.46 11.46 11.55
C ILE A 30 44.92 10.59 12.69
N GLY A 31 43.62 10.29 12.63
CA GLY A 31 42.99 9.21 13.39
C GLY A 31 41.46 9.11 13.22
N SER A 32 41.01 8.11 12.45
CA SER A 32 39.63 7.59 12.34
C SER A 32 38.52 8.51 11.81
N VAL A 33 38.14 8.30 10.53
CA VAL A 33 36.82 8.65 10.01
C VAL A 33 35.84 7.57 10.45
N LEU A 34 35.22 7.78 11.62
CA LEU A 34 33.96 7.14 12.02
C LEU A 34 32.92 8.26 12.09
N PRO A 35 31.72 8.12 11.50
CA PRO A 35 30.65 9.07 11.77
C PRO A 35 30.30 8.95 13.26
N SER A 36 30.55 10.02 14.00
CA SER A 36 30.21 10.14 15.41
C SER A 36 28.70 10.01 15.59
N LEU A 37 28.24 8.83 16.00
CA LEU A 37 26.93 8.59 16.62
C LEU A 37 26.94 9.18 18.04
N SER A 38 27.06 10.49 18.13
CA SER A 38 26.87 11.21 19.40
C SER A 38 25.85 12.31 19.16
N ARG A 39 24.58 11.91 19.06
CA ARG A 39 23.44 12.82 19.17
C ARG A 39 23.33 13.20 20.66
N PRO A 40 23.14 14.49 21.01
CA PRO A 40 23.11 14.91 22.40
C PRO A 40 22.02 14.15 23.17
N ALA A 41 22.35 13.72 24.39
CA ALA A 41 21.42 13.13 25.34
C ALA A 41 20.37 14.17 25.73
N ASN A 42 19.32 14.26 24.92
CA ASN A 42 18.03 14.76 25.37
C ASN A 42 17.21 13.55 25.81
N HIS A 43 16.25 13.74 26.71
CA HIS A 43 15.39 12.68 27.28
C HIS A 43 14.48 12.03 26.21
N SER A 44 15.06 11.38 25.22
CA SER A 44 14.38 10.76 24.11
C SER A 44 14.53 9.25 24.18
N ARG A 45 13.42 8.54 24.30
CA ARG A 45 13.37 7.08 24.24
C ARG A 45 13.27 6.63 22.79
N ILE A 46 14.05 5.64 22.41
CA ILE A 46 14.02 5.05 21.07
C ILE A 46 13.26 3.73 21.14
N PHE A 47 12.32 3.54 20.22
CA PHE A 47 11.53 2.32 20.10
C PHE A 47 11.63 1.75 18.70
N TYR A 48 11.52 0.44 18.61
CA TYR A 48 11.51 -0.28 17.35
C TYR A 48 10.24 -1.11 17.24
N ALA A 49 9.76 -1.31 16.03
CA ALA A 49 8.73 -2.29 15.73
C ALA A 49 9.00 -2.96 14.39
N VAL A 50 8.64 -4.24 14.30
CA VAL A 50 8.76 -5.03 13.09
C VAL A 50 7.36 -5.43 12.64
N MET A 51 6.93 -4.95 11.48
CA MET A 51 5.64 -5.28 10.87
C MET A 51 5.85 -6.02 9.56
N PHE A 52 5.23 -7.18 9.43
CA PHE A 52 5.16 -7.94 8.20
C PHE A 52 3.81 -7.73 7.52
N ASP A 53 3.84 -7.25 6.28
CA ASP A 53 2.70 -7.26 5.38
C ASP A 53 2.78 -8.51 4.50
N ALA A 54 1.94 -9.50 4.78
CA ALA A 54 1.78 -10.69 3.94
C ALA A 54 0.71 -10.46 2.87
N GLY A 55 1.13 -9.75 1.83
CA GLY A 55 0.36 -9.49 0.62
C GLY A 55 0.14 -10.73 -0.27
N SER A 56 -0.91 -10.66 -1.08
CA SER A 56 -1.24 -11.70 -2.09
C SER A 56 -0.13 -11.99 -3.12
N THR A 57 0.71 -11.01 -3.45
CA THR A 57 1.75 -11.16 -4.49
C THR A 57 3.18 -11.06 -3.95
N GLY A 58 3.34 -10.80 -2.65
CA GLY A 58 4.63 -10.69 -2.00
C GLY A 58 4.48 -10.41 -0.51
N THR A 59 5.52 -10.75 0.25
CA THR A 59 5.63 -10.50 1.69
C THR A 59 6.66 -9.42 1.93
N ARG A 60 6.29 -8.41 2.73
CA ARG A 60 7.11 -7.23 3.02
C ARG A 60 7.42 -7.18 4.51
N ILE A 61 8.59 -6.65 4.84
CA ILE A 61 8.98 -6.34 6.22
C ILE A 61 9.24 -4.84 6.32
N HIS A 62 8.66 -4.23 7.35
CA HIS A 62 8.86 -2.86 7.76
C HIS A 62 9.49 -2.89 9.15
N VAL A 63 10.66 -2.26 9.29
CA VAL A 63 11.34 -2.09 10.57
C VAL A 63 11.36 -0.60 10.86
N TYR A 64 10.46 -0.18 11.75
CA TYR A 64 10.29 1.21 12.12
C TYR A 64 11.17 1.57 13.32
N THR A 65 11.77 2.75 13.28
CA THR A 65 12.49 3.37 14.40
C THR A 65 11.73 4.62 14.79
N PHE A 66 11.31 4.68 16.05
CA PHE A 66 10.59 5.81 16.60
C PHE A 66 11.41 6.50 17.68
N ILE A 67 11.28 7.82 17.75
CA ILE A 67 11.86 8.65 18.80
C ILE A 67 10.70 9.31 19.54
N GLN A 68 10.61 9.03 20.83
CA GLN A 68 9.68 9.69 21.72
C GLN A 68 10.44 10.68 22.60
N SER A 69 10.04 11.94 22.56
CA SER A 69 10.53 12.98 23.45
C SER A 69 9.51 13.17 24.58
N ASP A 70 9.97 13.44 25.80
CA ASP A 70 9.10 13.72 26.96
C ASP A 70 8.08 14.87 26.71
N SER A 71 8.31 15.69 25.69
CA SER A 71 7.48 16.82 25.28
C SER A 71 6.39 16.50 24.24
N VAL A 72 6.30 15.26 23.72
CA VAL A 72 5.36 14.88 22.66
C VAL A 72 4.58 13.62 23.09
N GLU A 73 3.25 13.67 23.02
CA GLU A 73 2.40 12.54 23.44
C GLU A 73 2.54 11.29 22.56
N LEU A 74 2.91 11.46 21.29
CA LEU A 74 3.07 10.35 20.33
C LEU A 74 4.53 10.19 19.86
N PRO A 75 5.01 8.94 19.74
CA PRO A 75 6.33 8.67 19.17
C PRO A 75 6.42 9.16 17.71
N VAL A 76 7.49 9.89 17.38
CA VAL A 76 7.75 10.38 16.03
C VAL A 76 8.54 9.32 15.27
N LEU A 77 8.09 8.98 14.07
CA LEU A 77 8.84 8.08 13.19
C LEU A 77 10.13 8.77 12.69
N ASP A 78 11.28 8.20 13.03
CA ASP A 78 12.61 8.70 12.63
C ASP A 78 13.11 7.99 11.37
N ASN A 79 12.91 6.67 11.28
CA ASN A 79 13.36 5.89 10.13
C ASN A 79 12.51 4.64 9.88
N GLU A 80 12.49 4.21 8.61
CA GLU A 80 11.92 2.94 8.18
C GLU A 80 12.94 2.16 7.33
N MET A 81 13.20 0.92 7.71
CA MET A 81 13.87 -0.06 6.86
C MET A 81 12.82 -0.98 6.22
N PHE A 82 12.77 -0.99 4.89
CA PHE A 82 11.81 -1.73 4.10
C PHE A 82 12.49 -2.79 3.24
N HIS A 83 11.93 -4.00 3.19
CA HIS A 83 12.33 -5.03 2.24
C HIS A 83 11.15 -5.90 1.82
N SER A 84 11.19 -6.48 0.61
CA SER A 84 10.10 -7.30 0.08
C SER A 84 10.61 -8.53 -0.67
N ILE A 85 9.87 -9.62 -0.57
CA ILE A 85 10.12 -10.89 -1.26
C ILE A 85 8.86 -11.31 -2.01
N LYS A 86 9.04 -11.92 -3.18
CA LYS A 86 7.98 -12.56 -3.98
C LYS A 86 8.31 -14.05 -4.14
N PRO A 87 7.31 -14.94 -4.30
CA PRO A 87 5.86 -14.68 -4.26
C PRO A 87 5.35 -14.41 -2.83
N GLY A 88 4.07 -14.09 -2.69
CA GLY A 88 3.41 -13.94 -1.39
C GLY A 88 3.15 -15.28 -0.71
N LEU A 89 2.85 -15.27 0.59
CA LEU A 89 2.67 -16.50 1.37
C LEU A 89 1.55 -17.40 0.83
N SER A 90 0.52 -16.84 0.20
CA SER A 90 -0.58 -17.62 -0.38
C SER A 90 -0.16 -18.52 -1.54
N ALA A 91 0.98 -18.25 -2.18
CA ALA A 91 1.52 -19.14 -3.21
C ALA A 91 2.06 -20.46 -2.63
N TYR A 92 2.28 -20.52 -1.31
CA TYR A 92 2.78 -21.69 -0.60
C TYR A 92 1.66 -22.45 0.13
N ALA A 93 0.39 -22.30 -0.29
CA ALA A 93 -0.76 -22.89 0.37
C ALA A 93 -0.63 -24.41 0.62
N ASP A 94 0.06 -25.12 -0.27
CA ASP A 94 0.33 -26.56 -0.17
C ASP A 94 1.69 -26.89 0.47
N PHE A 95 2.53 -25.88 0.70
CA PHE A 95 3.88 -26.04 1.26
C PHE A 95 4.16 -25.03 2.40
N PRO A 96 3.48 -25.15 3.56
CA PRO A 96 3.58 -24.15 4.64
C PRO A 96 5.01 -23.85 5.14
N GLU A 97 5.91 -24.83 5.10
CA GLU A 97 7.32 -24.67 5.50
C GLU A 97 8.02 -23.54 4.70
N MET A 98 7.69 -23.41 3.40
CA MET A 98 8.22 -22.34 2.54
C MET A 98 7.79 -20.93 2.99
N ALA A 99 6.61 -20.81 3.61
CA ALA A 99 6.18 -19.55 4.23
C ALA A 99 7.07 -19.23 5.44
N GLY A 100 7.34 -20.22 6.29
CA GLY A 100 8.30 -20.11 7.39
C GLY A 100 9.69 -19.68 6.91
N HIS A 101 10.23 -20.33 5.86
CA HIS A 101 11.52 -19.96 5.27
C HIS A 101 11.54 -18.50 4.77
N THR A 102 10.48 -18.07 4.08
CA THR A 102 10.34 -16.68 3.59
C THR A 102 10.39 -15.67 4.74
N VAL A 103 9.66 -15.95 5.83
CA VAL A 103 9.66 -15.09 7.02
C VAL A 103 11.02 -15.10 7.73
N ARG A 104 11.69 -16.25 7.84
CA ARG A 104 13.06 -16.33 8.39
C ARG A 104 14.04 -15.46 7.60
N MET A 105 13.94 -15.44 6.26
CA MET A 105 14.79 -14.59 5.42
C MET A 105 14.58 -13.10 5.72
N LEU A 106 13.33 -12.66 5.80
CA LEU A 106 12.98 -11.28 6.13
C LEU A 106 13.37 -10.90 7.57
N LEU A 107 13.23 -11.81 8.54
CA LEU A 107 13.70 -11.58 9.92
C LEU A 107 15.20 -11.31 10.01
N LYS A 108 16.02 -11.80 9.06
CA LYS A 108 17.45 -11.43 9.00
C LYS A 108 17.64 -9.93 8.74
N VAL A 109 16.73 -9.29 8.02
CA VAL A 109 16.73 -7.83 7.81
C VAL A 109 16.48 -7.13 9.15
N ALA A 110 15.44 -7.53 9.87
CA ALA A 110 15.16 -6.97 11.20
C ALA A 110 16.32 -7.14 12.19
N LYS A 111 16.94 -8.32 12.23
CA LYS A 111 18.11 -8.58 13.09
C LYS A 111 19.33 -7.71 12.75
N LYS A 112 19.50 -7.32 11.48
CA LYS A 112 20.57 -6.41 11.05
C LYS A 112 20.27 -4.96 11.37
N THR A 113 18.98 -4.57 11.34
CA THR A 113 18.56 -3.19 11.57
C THR A 113 18.41 -2.85 13.05
N VAL A 114 17.79 -3.73 13.85
CA VAL A 114 17.49 -3.47 15.26
C VAL A 114 18.71 -3.82 16.13
N PRO A 115 19.16 -2.93 17.03
CA PRO A 115 20.23 -3.24 17.97
C PRO A 115 19.92 -4.47 18.83
N ARG A 116 20.93 -5.34 19.05
CA ARG A 116 20.75 -6.62 19.75
C ARG A 116 20.14 -6.49 21.15
N LEU A 117 20.44 -5.40 21.86
CA LEU A 117 19.91 -5.13 23.20
C LEU A 117 18.40 -4.84 23.20
N GLU A 118 17.87 -4.35 22.07
CA GLU A 118 16.45 -3.99 21.94
C GLU A 118 15.58 -5.14 21.39
N TRP A 119 16.17 -6.26 20.94
CA TRP A 119 15.42 -7.36 20.33
C TRP A 119 14.26 -7.84 21.22
N LYS A 120 14.53 -8.13 22.50
CA LYS A 120 13.52 -8.62 23.45
C LYS A 120 12.41 -7.62 23.76
N ARG A 121 12.59 -6.34 23.43
CA ARG A 121 11.62 -5.24 23.65
C ARG A 121 10.92 -4.81 22.36
N THR A 122 11.41 -5.27 21.22
CA THR A 122 10.92 -4.89 19.90
C THR A 122 9.82 -5.86 19.49
N PRO A 123 8.55 -5.43 19.44
CA PRO A 123 7.47 -6.30 19.02
C PRO A 123 7.57 -6.65 17.54
N VAL A 124 7.20 -7.88 17.22
CA VAL A 124 7.10 -8.39 15.85
C VAL A 124 5.66 -8.81 15.55
N PHE A 125 5.14 -8.34 14.42
CA PHE A 125 3.78 -8.58 13.98
C PHE A 125 3.75 -9.04 12.53
N LEU A 126 2.79 -9.90 12.19
CA LEU A 126 2.43 -10.22 10.82
C LEU A 126 0.93 -10.03 10.63
N ARG A 127 0.59 -9.33 9.56
CA ARG A 127 -0.78 -9.12 9.12
C ARG A 127 -0.89 -9.60 7.68
N ALA A 128 -1.70 -10.63 7.49
CA ALA A 128 -2.00 -11.18 6.17
C ALA A 128 -3.25 -10.54 5.58
N THR A 129 -3.25 -10.29 4.28
CA THR A 129 -4.32 -9.56 3.59
C THR A 129 -5.19 -10.50 2.76
N ALA A 130 -5.86 -9.98 1.73
CA ALA A 130 -6.74 -10.73 0.83
C ALA A 130 -6.15 -12.03 0.26
N GLY A 131 -4.83 -12.12 0.08
CA GLY A 131 -4.21 -13.35 -0.44
C GLY A 131 -4.51 -14.59 0.40
N LEU A 132 -4.43 -14.47 1.74
CA LEU A 132 -4.76 -15.58 2.63
C LEU A 132 -6.26 -15.70 2.88
N ARG A 133 -7.03 -14.61 2.80
CA ARG A 133 -8.50 -14.64 2.90
C ARG A 133 -9.16 -15.45 1.78
N LEU A 134 -8.52 -15.54 0.63
CA LEU A 134 -9.01 -16.30 -0.53
C LEU A 134 -8.69 -17.80 -0.46
N LEU A 135 -7.84 -18.23 0.47
CA LEU A 135 -7.49 -19.64 0.63
C LEU A 135 -8.54 -20.39 1.47
N PRO A 136 -8.63 -21.72 1.32
CA PRO A 136 -9.33 -22.55 2.30
C PRO A 136 -8.80 -22.30 3.71
N THR A 137 -9.72 -22.19 4.67
CA THR A 137 -9.44 -21.84 6.07
C THR A 137 -8.33 -22.70 6.68
N GLU A 138 -8.30 -24.00 6.39
CA GLU A 138 -7.27 -24.92 6.89
C GLU A 138 -5.87 -24.59 6.36
N LYS A 139 -5.75 -24.31 5.06
CA LYS A 139 -4.46 -23.93 4.44
C LYS A 139 -3.97 -22.57 4.94
N ALA A 140 -4.87 -21.61 5.09
CA ALA A 140 -4.53 -20.30 5.65
C ALA A 140 -4.00 -20.44 7.09
N HIS A 141 -4.66 -21.22 7.95
CA HIS A 141 -4.18 -21.46 9.31
C HIS A 141 -2.86 -22.22 9.35
N ALA A 142 -2.65 -23.22 8.49
CA ALA A 142 -1.38 -23.94 8.41
C ALA A 142 -0.20 -22.99 8.11
N LEU A 143 -0.39 -22.06 7.16
CA LEU A 143 0.60 -21.02 6.85
C LEU A 143 0.88 -20.11 8.06
N LEU A 144 -0.15 -19.63 8.75
CA LEU A 144 0.02 -18.74 9.90
C LEU A 144 0.65 -19.44 11.10
N ASN A 145 0.36 -20.72 11.30
CA ASN A 145 0.99 -21.52 12.35
C ASN A 145 2.50 -21.63 12.13
N GLU A 146 2.95 -21.88 10.90
CA GLU A 146 4.38 -21.88 10.56
C GLU A 146 5.04 -20.51 10.82
N VAL A 147 4.36 -19.41 10.47
CA VAL A 147 4.85 -18.06 10.79
C VAL A 147 4.94 -17.86 12.30
N GLN A 148 3.92 -18.28 13.06
CA GLN A 148 3.89 -18.16 14.52
C GLN A 148 5.07 -18.91 15.16
N HIS A 149 5.36 -20.13 14.67
CA HIS A 149 6.52 -20.90 15.12
C HIS A 149 7.83 -20.15 14.87
N VAL A 150 8.01 -19.60 13.67
CA VAL A 150 9.19 -18.80 13.31
C VAL A 150 9.34 -17.55 14.19
N PHE A 151 8.23 -16.90 14.57
CA PHE A 151 8.25 -15.74 15.46
C PHE A 151 8.65 -16.11 16.88
N VAL A 152 8.11 -17.22 17.42
CA VAL A 152 8.46 -17.73 18.75
C VAL A 152 9.94 -18.16 18.84
N GLU A 153 10.50 -18.72 17.77
CA GLU A 153 11.94 -19.03 17.68
C GLU A 153 12.82 -17.77 17.53
N SER A 154 12.23 -16.61 17.22
CA SER A 154 12.95 -15.37 17.02
C SER A 154 13.27 -14.68 18.37
N PRO A 155 14.30 -13.82 18.43
CA PRO A 155 14.65 -13.10 19.65
C PRO A 155 13.77 -11.87 19.92
N PHE A 156 12.77 -11.61 19.07
CA PHE A 156 11.89 -10.45 19.16
C PHE A 156 10.75 -10.67 20.14
N LEU A 157 10.12 -9.59 20.58
CA LEU A 157 8.96 -9.66 21.47
C LEU A 157 7.75 -10.18 20.69
N VAL A 158 7.24 -11.34 21.09
CA VAL A 158 6.03 -11.94 20.53
C VAL A 158 4.89 -11.75 21.53
N THR A 159 3.82 -11.10 21.09
CA THR A 159 2.61 -10.91 21.89
C THR A 159 1.49 -11.81 21.38
N ASP A 160 0.39 -11.89 22.13
CA ASP A 160 -0.85 -12.47 21.64
C ASP A 160 -1.31 -11.73 20.36
N ASN A 161 -1.95 -12.45 19.45
CA ASN A 161 -2.42 -11.93 18.16
C ASN A 161 -1.32 -11.26 17.30
N CYS A 162 -0.05 -11.67 17.47
CA CYS A 162 1.04 -11.14 16.67
C CYS A 162 0.93 -11.56 15.20
N VAL A 163 0.38 -12.74 14.90
CA VAL A 163 0.13 -13.23 13.54
C VAL A 163 -1.37 -13.36 13.32
N THR A 164 -1.95 -12.52 12.45
CA THR A 164 -3.39 -12.57 12.16
C THR A 164 -3.69 -12.22 10.70
N ILE A 165 -4.87 -12.64 10.22
CA ILE A 165 -5.43 -12.18 8.95
C ILE A 165 -6.23 -10.91 9.20
N MET A 166 -5.94 -9.85 8.45
CA MET A 166 -6.74 -8.63 8.47
C MET A 166 -8.08 -8.91 7.79
N ASN A 167 -9.18 -8.57 8.47
CA ASN A 167 -10.45 -8.44 7.79
C ASN A 167 -10.40 -7.25 6.80
N GLY A 168 -11.34 -7.18 5.87
CA GLY A 168 -11.33 -6.16 4.83
C GLY A 168 -11.38 -4.73 5.41
N THR A 169 -12.23 -4.49 6.40
CA THR A 169 -12.37 -3.18 7.05
C THR A 169 -11.05 -2.73 7.68
N ASN A 170 -10.34 -3.60 8.39
CA ASN A 170 -9.05 -3.27 9.01
C ASN A 170 -7.97 -3.00 7.97
N GLU A 171 -7.98 -3.71 6.83
CA GLU A 171 -7.02 -3.47 5.73
C GLU A 171 -7.25 -2.09 5.08
N GLY A 172 -8.51 -1.65 5.02
CA GLY A 172 -8.89 -0.30 4.59
C GLY A 172 -8.70 0.79 5.66
N ASN A 173 -8.53 0.44 6.94
CA ASN A 173 -8.34 1.39 8.04
C ASN A 173 -6.94 2.02 8.05
N VAL A 174 -6.56 2.63 6.94
CA VAL A 174 -5.40 3.53 6.86
C VAL A 174 -5.87 4.90 7.29
N CYS A 175 -5.46 5.32 8.48
CA CYS A 175 -5.74 6.67 8.95
C CYS A 175 -5.12 7.68 7.98
N PRO A 176 -5.91 8.55 7.31
CA PRO A 176 -5.36 9.54 6.41
C PRO A 176 -4.37 10.45 7.15
N PRO A 177 -3.21 10.79 6.57
CA PRO A 177 -2.23 11.67 7.20
C PRO A 177 -2.79 13.00 7.74
N SER A 178 -3.87 13.52 7.15
CA SER A 178 -4.57 14.70 7.66
C SER A 178 -5.21 14.44 9.03
N ALA A 179 -5.87 13.30 9.23
CA ALA A 179 -6.50 12.91 10.49
C ALA A 179 -5.45 12.70 11.61
N LEU A 180 -4.29 12.10 11.30
CA LEU A 180 -3.17 12.00 12.24
C LEU A 180 -2.59 13.36 12.68
N ARG A 181 -2.83 14.41 11.89
CA ARG A 181 -2.44 15.80 12.21
C ARG A 181 -3.58 16.61 12.84
N GLY A 182 -4.70 15.97 13.18
CA GLY A 182 -5.90 16.66 13.67
C GLY A 182 -6.56 17.57 12.63
N SER A 183 -6.26 17.40 11.33
CA SER A 183 -6.81 18.20 10.25
C SER A 183 -8.06 17.55 9.66
N THR A 184 -9.11 18.35 9.46
CA THR A 184 -10.35 17.96 8.79
C THR A 184 -10.28 18.09 7.27
N SER A 185 -9.09 18.39 6.71
CA SER A 185 -8.92 18.47 5.26
C SER A 185 -9.16 17.10 4.62
N PHE A 186 -10.03 17.08 3.60
CA PHE A 186 -10.29 15.88 2.80
C PHE A 186 -8.98 15.29 2.28
N MET A 187 -8.78 14.01 2.58
CA MET A 187 -7.70 13.22 2.02
C MET A 187 -8.24 11.82 1.81
N GLY A 188 -8.17 11.36 0.55
CA GLY A 188 -8.56 10.02 0.18
C GLY A 188 -7.34 9.15 -0.12
N ILE A 189 -7.47 7.86 0.12
CA ILE A 189 -6.47 6.84 -0.12
C ILE A 189 -7.13 5.73 -0.95
N LEU A 190 -6.42 5.30 -1.99
CA LEU A 190 -6.74 4.15 -2.80
C LEU A 190 -5.58 3.17 -2.74
N ASP A 191 -5.87 1.92 -2.39
CA ASP A 191 -4.90 0.83 -2.46
C ASP A 191 -5.43 -0.23 -3.43
N LEU A 192 -4.59 -0.65 -4.38
CA LEU A 192 -4.91 -1.74 -5.29
C LEU A 192 -3.89 -2.85 -5.07
N GLY A 193 -4.27 -3.80 -4.23
CA GLY A 193 -3.53 -5.03 -4.00
C GLY A 193 -3.78 -6.07 -5.10
N GLY A 194 -3.21 -7.26 -4.93
CA GLY A 194 -3.43 -8.38 -5.86
C GLY A 194 -4.78 -9.08 -5.65
N GLY A 195 -5.20 -9.23 -4.39
CA GLY A 195 -6.44 -9.93 -4.00
C GLY A 195 -7.64 -9.02 -3.73
N SER A 196 -7.40 -7.77 -3.33
CA SER A 196 -8.43 -6.78 -3.03
C SER A 196 -8.00 -5.37 -3.44
N THR A 197 -8.96 -4.45 -3.43
CA THR A 197 -8.73 -3.02 -3.50
C THR A 197 -9.47 -2.31 -2.37
N GLN A 198 -8.90 -1.22 -1.88
CA GLN A 198 -9.41 -0.44 -0.77
C GLN A 198 -9.59 1.01 -1.18
N ILE A 199 -10.61 1.64 -0.63
CA ILE A 199 -10.85 3.07 -0.71
C ILE A 199 -11.16 3.57 0.69
N THR A 200 -10.46 4.63 1.11
CA THR A 200 -10.64 5.24 2.43
C THR A 200 -10.53 6.74 2.33
N PHE A 201 -11.49 7.48 2.87
CA PHE A 201 -11.43 8.94 2.91
C PHE A 201 -12.26 9.51 4.04
N LEU A 202 -11.95 10.76 4.40
CA LEU A 202 -12.74 11.53 5.36
C LEU A 202 -13.90 12.22 4.61
N PRO A 203 -15.15 11.77 4.77
CA PRO A 203 -16.29 12.44 4.16
C PRO A 203 -16.52 13.81 4.81
N ARG A 204 -16.89 14.79 4.00
CA ARG A 204 -17.37 16.11 4.44
C ARG A 204 -18.89 16.10 4.59
N LEU A 205 -19.59 15.26 3.83
CA LEU A 205 -21.04 15.16 3.84
C LEU A 205 -21.47 13.99 4.71
N ARG A 206 -22.29 14.28 5.73
CA ARG A 206 -22.90 13.26 6.60
C ARG A 206 -23.69 12.21 5.80
N LYS A 207 -24.30 12.64 4.69
CA LYS A 207 -25.02 11.78 3.75
C LYS A 207 -24.15 10.61 3.24
N THR A 208 -22.85 10.81 3.05
CA THR A 208 -21.92 9.75 2.60
C THR A 208 -21.89 8.57 3.57
N ILE A 209 -21.96 8.84 4.87
CA ILE A 209 -22.02 7.84 5.93
C ILE A 209 -23.44 7.26 6.08
N GLU A 210 -24.48 8.08 5.93
CA GLU A 210 -25.87 7.64 6.10
C GLU A 210 -26.37 6.76 4.94
N THR A 211 -25.80 6.89 3.74
CA THR A 211 -26.22 6.13 2.56
C THR A 211 -25.36 4.89 2.28
N VAL A 212 -24.49 4.49 3.21
CA VAL A 212 -23.66 3.29 3.01
C VAL A 212 -24.52 2.02 2.96
N PRO A 213 -24.12 0.99 2.19
CA PRO A 213 -24.90 -0.25 2.11
C PRO A 213 -24.98 -1.03 3.43
N VAL A 214 -23.87 -1.07 4.16
CA VAL A 214 -23.73 -1.74 5.47
C VAL A 214 -22.78 -0.94 6.35
N THR A 215 -22.87 -1.11 7.67
CA THR A 215 -22.05 -0.38 8.65
C THR A 215 -20.54 -0.59 8.49
N ASP A 216 -20.13 -1.70 7.88
CA ASP A 216 -18.71 -2.04 7.64
C ASP A 216 -18.00 -1.08 6.67
N TYR A 217 -18.75 -0.21 6.00
CA TYR A 217 -18.23 0.90 5.19
C TYR A 217 -17.74 2.09 6.02
N VAL A 218 -17.93 2.05 7.34
CA VAL A 218 -17.65 3.17 8.24
C VAL A 218 -16.68 2.70 9.33
N ALA A 219 -15.53 3.37 9.43
CA ALA A 219 -14.62 3.19 10.55
C ALA A 219 -14.63 4.41 11.46
N ARG A 220 -14.59 4.15 12.76
CA ARG A 220 -14.52 5.17 13.81
C ARG A 220 -13.21 5.06 14.55
N PHE A 221 -12.54 6.18 14.76
CA PHE A 221 -11.37 6.26 15.61
C PHE A 221 -11.36 7.56 16.38
N ASP A 222 -10.87 7.47 17.61
CA ASP A 222 -10.72 8.59 18.51
C ASP A 222 -9.26 9.03 18.46
N ILE A 223 -9.02 10.25 17.97
CA ILE A 223 -7.70 10.88 17.93
C ILE A 223 -7.85 12.28 18.52
N PHE A 224 -7.00 12.63 19.49
CA PHE A 224 -7.00 13.94 20.16
C PHE A 224 -8.39 14.34 20.72
N ASN A 225 -9.07 13.43 21.44
CA ASN A 225 -10.42 13.62 21.97
C ASN A 225 -11.50 13.96 20.90
N THR A 226 -11.21 13.67 19.63
CA THR A 226 -12.14 13.84 18.51
C THR A 226 -12.40 12.49 17.88
N THR A 227 -13.66 12.11 17.77
CA THR A 227 -14.08 10.93 17.00
C THR A 227 -14.19 11.31 15.54
N PHE A 228 -13.45 10.60 14.69
CA PHE A 228 -13.55 10.72 13.24
C PHE A 228 -14.30 9.51 12.68
N GLU A 229 -15.21 9.78 11.74
CA GLU A 229 -15.88 8.75 10.95
C GLU A 229 -15.31 8.77 9.52
N LEU A 230 -14.59 7.71 9.14
CA LEU A 230 -14.11 7.54 7.77
C LEU A 230 -15.06 6.67 6.98
N TYR A 231 -15.22 6.99 5.70
CA TYR A 231 -15.66 6.02 4.73
C TYR A 231 -14.47 5.12 4.40
N THR A 232 -14.63 3.80 4.54
CA THR A 232 -13.58 2.81 4.27
C THR A 232 -14.20 1.50 3.83
N TYR A 233 -13.68 0.89 2.77
CA TYR A 233 -14.10 -0.46 2.42
C TYR A 233 -13.01 -1.20 1.63
N SER A 234 -12.97 -2.52 1.83
CA SER A 234 -12.10 -3.43 1.08
C SER A 234 -12.93 -4.36 0.22
N TYR A 235 -12.80 -4.25 -1.09
CA TYR A 235 -13.43 -5.12 -2.06
C TYR A 235 -12.57 -6.37 -2.29
N LEU A 236 -12.83 -7.41 -1.49
CA LEU A 236 -12.19 -8.71 -1.66
C LEU A 236 -12.59 -9.34 -3.00
N GLY A 237 -11.60 -9.84 -3.74
CA GLY A 237 -11.81 -10.38 -5.09
C GLY A 237 -11.69 -9.34 -6.21
N ASN A 238 -11.52 -8.06 -5.87
CA ASN A 238 -11.33 -6.96 -6.82
C ASN A 238 -9.91 -6.36 -6.75
N GLY A 239 -8.93 -7.15 -6.31
CA GLY A 239 -7.52 -6.81 -6.52
C GLY A 239 -7.11 -7.06 -7.97
N LEU A 240 -5.99 -6.46 -8.41
CA LEU A 240 -5.59 -6.51 -9.82
C LEU A 240 -5.42 -7.94 -10.35
N MET A 241 -4.83 -8.85 -9.56
CA MET A 241 -4.57 -10.22 -10.01
C MET A 241 -5.87 -11.05 -10.08
N VAL A 242 -6.76 -10.89 -9.10
CA VAL A 242 -8.06 -11.56 -9.13
C VAL A 242 -8.94 -10.99 -10.25
N ALA A 243 -8.85 -9.67 -10.49
CA ALA A 243 -9.54 -9.03 -11.60
C ALA A 243 -9.07 -9.53 -12.97
N ARG A 244 -7.79 -9.89 -13.13
CA ARG A 244 -7.31 -10.59 -14.34
C ARG A 244 -8.02 -11.93 -14.52
N LEU A 245 -8.06 -12.76 -13.48
CA LEU A 245 -8.79 -14.04 -13.50
C LEU A 245 -10.26 -13.85 -13.88
N ALA A 246 -10.92 -12.87 -13.26
CA ALA A 246 -12.31 -12.56 -13.51
C ALA A 246 -12.54 -12.15 -14.97
N THR A 247 -11.67 -11.27 -15.49
CA THR A 247 -11.75 -10.77 -16.87
C THR A 247 -11.45 -11.87 -17.90
N LEU A 248 -10.62 -12.85 -17.55
CA LEU A 248 -10.34 -14.04 -18.35
C LEU A 248 -11.47 -15.09 -18.30
N GLY A 249 -12.41 -14.97 -17.35
CA GLY A 249 -13.37 -16.03 -17.07
C GLY A 249 -12.74 -17.27 -16.40
N ALA A 250 -11.61 -17.08 -15.73
CA ALA A 250 -10.82 -18.14 -15.09
C ALA A 250 -11.05 -18.27 -13.57
N LEU A 251 -11.89 -17.42 -12.97
CA LEU A 251 -12.26 -17.55 -11.56
C LEU A 251 -12.93 -18.90 -11.30
N GLY A 252 -12.48 -19.59 -10.25
CA GLY A 252 -12.97 -20.94 -9.93
C GLY A 252 -12.52 -22.02 -10.91
N GLY A 253 -11.56 -21.74 -11.81
CA GLY A 253 -11.01 -22.71 -12.76
C GLY A 253 -10.07 -23.76 -12.16
N GLU A 254 -10.18 -24.02 -10.85
CA GLU A 254 -9.41 -25.07 -10.18
C GLU A 254 -9.75 -26.43 -10.79
N GLY A 255 -8.73 -27.21 -11.17
CA GLY A 255 -8.92 -28.50 -11.84
C GLY A 255 -9.21 -28.42 -13.36
N LEU A 256 -9.17 -27.24 -13.98
CA LEU A 256 -9.33 -27.05 -15.42
C LEU A 256 -7.99 -26.86 -16.13
N GLU A 257 -6.99 -27.69 -15.81
CA GLU A 257 -5.59 -27.56 -16.28
C GLU A 257 -5.46 -27.55 -17.82
N TRP A 258 -6.38 -28.20 -18.52
CA TRP A 258 -6.40 -28.29 -19.98
C TRP A 258 -7.12 -27.12 -20.67
N GLN A 259 -7.89 -26.32 -19.92
CA GLN A 259 -8.67 -25.23 -20.49
C GLN A 259 -7.80 -24.00 -20.74
N VAL A 260 -7.83 -23.50 -21.98
CA VAL A 260 -7.16 -22.26 -22.34
C VAL A 260 -8.15 -21.10 -22.24
N PHE A 261 -7.88 -20.17 -21.32
CA PHE A 261 -8.69 -18.97 -21.13
C PHE A 261 -8.27 -17.89 -22.13
N LYS A 262 -9.20 -17.50 -23.00
CA LYS A 262 -8.98 -16.52 -24.07
C LYS A 262 -9.52 -15.15 -23.68
N SER A 263 -8.81 -14.07 -24.01
CA SER A 263 -9.30 -12.71 -23.77
C SER A 263 -8.95 -11.72 -24.88
N PRO A 264 -9.88 -10.81 -25.26
CA PRO A 264 -9.58 -9.71 -26.18
C PRO A 264 -8.70 -8.62 -25.55
N CYS A 265 -8.43 -8.71 -24.24
CA CYS A 265 -7.50 -7.84 -23.52
C CYS A 265 -6.02 -8.23 -23.70
N LEU A 266 -5.74 -9.40 -24.31
CA LEU A 266 -4.40 -9.92 -24.53
C LEU A 266 -4.01 -9.81 -26.02
N PRO A 267 -2.70 -9.75 -26.34
CA PRO A 267 -2.24 -9.73 -27.72
C PRO A 267 -2.69 -11.00 -28.47
N LYS A 268 -3.19 -10.89 -29.71
CA LYS A 268 -3.79 -12.02 -30.45
C LYS A 268 -2.95 -13.31 -30.54
N LYS A 269 -1.63 -13.17 -30.61
CA LYS A 269 -0.68 -14.31 -30.73
C LYS A 269 -0.05 -14.69 -29.38
N PHE A 270 -0.44 -14.02 -28.30
CA PHE A 270 0.06 -14.32 -26.96
C PHE A 270 -0.56 -15.62 -26.46
N ARG A 271 0.28 -16.48 -25.91
CA ARG A 271 -0.10 -17.67 -25.17
C ARG A 271 0.99 -17.95 -24.14
N ASP A 272 0.59 -18.14 -22.89
CA ASP A 272 1.53 -18.38 -21.79
C ASP A 272 0.83 -19.07 -20.63
N GLU A 273 1.63 -19.56 -19.70
CA GLU A 273 1.19 -20.01 -18.38
C GLU A 273 1.27 -18.86 -17.39
N TRP A 274 0.22 -18.70 -16.59
CA TRP A 274 0.18 -17.67 -15.56
C TRP A 274 -0.30 -18.27 -14.24
N SER A 275 0.46 -18.06 -13.17
CA SER A 275 0.16 -18.62 -11.85
C SER A 275 -0.26 -17.55 -10.84
N PHE A 276 -1.32 -17.83 -10.09
CA PHE A 276 -1.77 -17.00 -8.99
C PHE A 276 -2.49 -17.85 -7.94
N GLY A 277 -2.26 -17.57 -6.65
CA GLY A 277 -2.93 -18.30 -5.56
C GLY A 277 -2.59 -19.79 -5.48
N GLY A 278 -1.43 -20.21 -6.00
CA GLY A 278 -1.02 -21.62 -6.06
C GLY A 278 -1.57 -22.40 -7.26
N VAL A 279 -2.37 -21.77 -8.12
CA VAL A 279 -2.95 -22.39 -9.32
C VAL A 279 -2.28 -21.82 -10.57
N THR A 280 -2.02 -22.67 -11.56
CA THR A 280 -1.48 -22.28 -12.87
C THR A 280 -2.55 -22.36 -13.94
N TYR A 281 -2.68 -21.30 -14.74
CA TYR A 281 -3.70 -21.13 -15.77
C TYR A 281 -3.06 -20.99 -17.15
N GLN A 282 -3.62 -21.68 -18.14
CA GLN A 282 -3.26 -21.49 -19.55
C GLN A 282 -4.04 -20.30 -20.11
N VAL A 283 -3.34 -19.23 -20.51
CA VAL A 283 -3.98 -18.01 -20.99
C VAL A 283 -3.56 -17.69 -22.43
N SER A 284 -4.44 -17.08 -23.21
CA SER A 284 -4.09 -16.61 -24.55
C SER A 284 -4.91 -15.42 -25.01
N GLY A 285 -4.37 -14.68 -25.97
CA GLY A 285 -5.18 -13.78 -26.78
C GLY A 285 -6.09 -14.57 -27.72
N ASP A 286 -7.14 -13.93 -28.23
CA ASP A 286 -8.01 -14.53 -29.23
C ASP A 286 -7.42 -14.36 -30.64
N PRO A 287 -6.93 -15.42 -31.30
CA PRO A 287 -6.30 -15.31 -32.62
C PRO A 287 -7.30 -15.01 -33.74
N GLU A 288 -8.54 -15.50 -33.58
CA GLU A 288 -9.62 -15.40 -34.57
C GLU A 288 -10.52 -14.20 -34.30
N GLY A 289 -10.61 -13.77 -33.04
CA GLY A 289 -11.40 -12.61 -32.62
C GLY A 289 -10.74 -11.25 -32.85
N TYR A 290 -11.49 -10.21 -32.47
CA TYR A 290 -11.00 -8.83 -32.41
C TYR A 290 -10.43 -8.55 -31.02
N ALA A 291 -9.30 -7.82 -30.99
CA ALA A 291 -8.68 -7.36 -29.75
C ALA A 291 -8.68 -5.83 -29.75
N GLY A 292 -8.73 -5.22 -28.57
CA GLY A 292 -8.70 -3.77 -28.44
C GLY A 292 -9.46 -3.26 -27.22
N PHE A 293 -9.30 -1.97 -26.95
CA PHE A 293 -9.78 -1.36 -25.71
C PHE A 293 -11.27 -1.56 -25.48
N LYS A 294 -12.12 -1.38 -26.51
CA LYS A 294 -13.57 -1.47 -26.35
C LYS A 294 -14.01 -2.86 -25.85
N LEU A 295 -13.56 -3.91 -26.52
CA LEU A 295 -13.89 -5.29 -26.16
C LEU A 295 -13.29 -5.69 -24.82
N CYS A 296 -12.07 -5.23 -24.53
CA CYS A 296 -11.48 -5.44 -23.21
C CYS A 296 -12.28 -4.75 -22.10
N TYR A 297 -12.70 -3.50 -22.32
CA TYR A 297 -13.50 -2.74 -21.37
C TYR A 297 -14.85 -3.40 -21.11
N GLU A 298 -15.49 -3.98 -22.13
CA GLU A 298 -16.75 -4.72 -21.97
C GLU A 298 -16.60 -5.96 -21.06
N GLN A 299 -15.46 -6.66 -21.12
CA GLN A 299 -15.19 -7.78 -20.21
C GLN A 299 -14.89 -7.30 -18.79
N VAL A 300 -14.03 -6.29 -18.67
CA VAL A 300 -13.68 -5.66 -17.39
C VAL A 300 -14.91 -5.08 -16.68
N LEU A 301 -15.83 -4.46 -17.43
CA LEU A 301 -17.03 -3.84 -16.87
C LEU A 301 -17.90 -4.85 -16.11
N LYS A 302 -17.94 -6.12 -16.56
CA LYS A 302 -18.66 -7.21 -15.87
C LYS A 302 -18.04 -7.56 -14.51
N VAL A 303 -16.75 -7.28 -14.33
CA VAL A 303 -15.99 -7.55 -13.09
C VAL A 303 -16.17 -6.41 -12.07
N VAL A 304 -16.52 -5.21 -12.52
CA VAL A 304 -16.57 -4.01 -11.67
C VAL A 304 -18.01 -3.58 -11.39
N LYS A 305 -18.85 -3.51 -12.43
CA LYS A 305 -20.16 -2.87 -12.35
C LYS A 305 -21.11 -3.66 -11.45
N GLY A 306 -21.69 -2.99 -10.46
CA GLY A 306 -22.63 -3.58 -9.51
C GLY A 306 -21.97 -4.34 -8.35
N ILE A 307 -20.64 -4.48 -8.36
CA ILE A 307 -19.87 -5.08 -7.26
C ILE A 307 -19.27 -3.99 -6.37
N ILE A 308 -18.71 -2.95 -7.00
CA ILE A 308 -18.12 -1.82 -6.29
C ILE A 308 -19.21 -0.78 -5.98
N HIS A 309 -19.24 -0.32 -4.74
CA HIS A 309 -20.17 0.74 -4.32
C HIS A 309 -19.58 2.11 -4.69
N GLN A 310 -20.42 2.97 -5.28
CA GLN A 310 -20.07 4.35 -5.61
C GLN A 310 -20.44 5.26 -4.43
N PRO A 311 -19.48 5.76 -3.64
CA PRO A 311 -19.78 6.74 -2.59
C PRO A 311 -20.33 8.04 -3.18
N TYR A 312 -21.23 8.67 -2.44
CA TYR A 312 -21.92 9.89 -2.88
C TYR A 312 -20.98 11.09 -3.11
N GLU A 313 -19.84 11.14 -2.40
CA GLU A 313 -19.00 12.32 -2.26
C GLU A 313 -17.65 12.17 -2.95
N ILE A 314 -17.67 11.77 -4.23
CA ILE A 314 -16.49 11.83 -5.10
C ILE A 314 -16.66 13.01 -6.06
N GLU A 315 -16.01 14.11 -5.73
CA GLU A 315 -16.00 15.35 -6.52
C GLU A 315 -14.64 15.57 -7.20
N ASP A 316 -14.60 16.51 -8.15
CA ASP A 316 -13.36 16.87 -8.88
C ASP A 316 -12.29 17.50 -7.98
N SER A 317 -12.71 18.18 -6.90
CA SER A 317 -11.80 18.87 -5.97
C SER A 317 -11.10 17.92 -4.99
N ASN A 318 -11.51 16.64 -4.97
CA ASN A 318 -11.00 15.66 -4.05
C ASN A 318 -9.67 15.10 -4.57
N VAL A 319 -8.60 15.25 -3.79
CA VAL A 319 -7.31 14.63 -4.08
C VAL A 319 -7.24 13.28 -3.38
N PHE A 320 -6.99 12.23 -4.17
CA PHE A 320 -6.76 10.88 -3.66
C PHE A 320 -5.32 10.47 -3.88
N TYR A 321 -4.71 9.90 -2.85
CA TYR A 321 -3.43 9.23 -2.96
C TYR A 321 -3.65 7.79 -3.38
N ALA A 322 -2.98 7.35 -4.44
CA ALA A 322 -3.14 6.00 -4.97
C ALA A 322 -1.81 5.22 -4.94
N PHE A 323 -1.86 4.02 -4.37
CA PHE A 323 -0.68 3.20 -4.04
C PHE A 323 -0.70 1.83 -4.74
N SER A 324 0.33 1.03 -4.48
CA SER A 324 0.45 -0.36 -4.95
C SER A 324 0.29 -0.48 -6.47
N TYR A 325 -0.65 -1.30 -6.96
CA TYR A 325 -0.75 -1.51 -8.40
C TYR A 325 -1.26 -0.31 -9.20
N TYR A 326 -1.87 0.71 -8.58
CA TYR A 326 -2.09 1.98 -9.27
C TYR A 326 -0.75 2.60 -9.67
N PHE A 327 0.21 2.65 -8.73
CA PHE A 327 1.55 3.17 -8.95
C PHE A 327 2.32 2.29 -9.94
N ASP A 328 2.39 0.98 -9.71
CA ASP A 328 3.18 0.06 -10.54
C ASP A 328 2.75 0.10 -12.01
N ARG A 329 1.42 0.09 -12.28
CA ARG A 329 0.89 0.14 -13.65
C ARG A 329 1.07 1.51 -14.29
N ALA A 330 0.99 2.59 -13.52
CA ALA A 330 1.26 3.93 -14.03
C ALA A 330 2.73 4.07 -14.46
N VAL A 331 3.68 3.57 -13.66
CA VAL A 331 5.12 3.56 -14.02
C VAL A 331 5.37 2.70 -15.26
N GLU A 332 4.85 1.47 -15.27
CA GLU A 332 5.02 0.55 -16.40
C GLU A 332 4.41 1.10 -17.70
N ALA A 333 3.32 1.86 -17.59
CA ALA A 333 2.70 2.53 -18.72
C ALA A 333 3.42 3.83 -19.12
N GLY A 334 4.38 4.32 -18.35
CA GLY A 334 5.09 5.59 -18.58
C GLY A 334 4.24 6.83 -18.30
N LEU A 335 3.27 6.74 -17.37
CA LEU A 335 2.45 7.86 -16.93
C LEU A 335 3.10 8.70 -15.84
N ILE A 336 3.97 8.10 -15.03
CA ILE A 336 4.66 8.74 -13.89
C ILE A 336 6.10 8.24 -13.77
N ASP A 337 6.92 8.95 -12.99
CA ASP A 337 8.28 8.53 -12.66
C ASP A 337 8.29 7.42 -11.60
N GLY A 338 9.17 6.43 -11.75
CA GLY A 338 9.26 5.27 -10.85
C GLY A 338 9.84 5.55 -9.46
N VAL A 339 10.49 6.71 -9.26
CA VAL A 339 11.12 7.10 -7.99
C VAL A 339 10.34 8.23 -7.33
N GLN A 340 10.05 9.30 -8.07
CA GLN A 340 9.38 10.48 -7.56
C GLN A 340 7.85 10.33 -7.54
N GLY A 341 7.31 9.38 -8.32
CA GLY A 341 5.88 9.28 -8.56
C GLY A 341 5.37 10.37 -9.49
N GLY A 342 4.11 10.76 -9.33
CA GLY A 342 3.52 11.79 -10.15
C GLY A 342 2.04 12.02 -9.86
N THR A 343 1.51 13.04 -10.51
CA THR A 343 0.09 13.41 -10.44
C THR A 343 -0.52 13.19 -11.82
N LEU A 344 -1.67 12.53 -11.86
CA LEU A 344 -2.44 12.30 -13.08
C LEU A 344 -3.93 12.42 -12.82
N GLU A 345 -4.72 12.51 -13.88
CA GLU A 345 -6.17 12.45 -13.80
C GLU A 345 -6.68 11.05 -14.18
N VAL A 346 -7.88 10.70 -13.72
CA VAL A 346 -8.51 9.41 -14.07
C VAL A 346 -8.60 9.21 -15.59
N ARG A 347 -8.78 10.29 -16.38
CA ARG A 347 -8.77 10.23 -17.85
C ARG A 347 -7.46 9.74 -18.45
N ASP A 348 -6.33 9.95 -17.76
CA ASP A 348 -5.01 9.59 -18.29
C ASP A 348 -4.82 8.08 -18.31
N PHE A 349 -5.28 7.37 -17.27
CA PHE A 349 -5.34 5.90 -17.28
C PHE A 349 -6.16 5.38 -18.46
N LYS A 350 -7.35 5.96 -18.68
CA LYS A 350 -8.23 5.55 -19.79
C LYS A 350 -7.62 5.84 -21.16
N LYS A 351 -7.00 7.00 -21.34
CA LYS A 351 -6.31 7.37 -22.59
C LYS A 351 -5.17 6.40 -22.85
N ARG A 352 -4.37 6.11 -21.84
CA ARG A 352 -3.23 5.20 -21.96
C ARG A 352 -3.66 3.76 -22.21
N ALA A 353 -4.71 3.29 -21.55
CA ALA A 353 -5.32 1.98 -21.82
C ALA A 353 -5.73 1.85 -23.29
N LYS A 354 -6.38 2.87 -23.88
CA LYS A 354 -6.72 2.89 -25.30
C LYS A 354 -5.49 2.74 -26.20
N GLU A 355 -4.44 3.50 -25.91
CA GLU A 355 -3.19 3.44 -26.67
C GLU A 355 -2.52 2.07 -26.58
N VAL A 356 -2.46 1.51 -25.37
CA VAL A 356 -1.83 0.20 -25.10
C VAL A 356 -2.61 -0.91 -25.79
N CYS A 357 -3.92 -0.97 -25.57
CA CYS A 357 -4.79 -2.00 -26.15
C CYS A 357 -4.84 -1.95 -27.69
N ASN A 358 -4.79 -0.77 -28.30
CA ASN A 358 -4.82 -0.68 -29.76
C ASN A 358 -3.44 -0.94 -30.42
N LYS A 359 -2.36 -0.97 -29.64
CA LYS A 359 -1.00 -1.23 -30.11
C LYS A 359 -0.36 -2.44 -29.41
N MET A 360 -1.16 -3.41 -28.95
CA MET A 360 -0.67 -4.57 -28.19
C MET A 360 0.47 -5.34 -28.88
N ALA A 361 0.51 -5.36 -30.21
CA ALA A 361 1.60 -6.00 -30.97
C ALA A 361 2.96 -5.28 -30.87
N LYS A 362 2.99 -4.03 -30.41
CA LYS A 362 4.21 -3.19 -30.28
C LYS A 362 4.76 -3.13 -28.86
N TYR A 363 3.98 -3.52 -27.85
CA TYR A 363 4.47 -3.55 -26.48
C TYR A 363 5.27 -4.84 -26.26
N PRO A 364 6.34 -4.78 -25.45
CA PRO A 364 7.13 -5.97 -25.16
C PRO A 364 6.22 -7.08 -24.61
N LEU A 365 6.43 -8.31 -25.09
CA LEU A 365 5.72 -9.51 -24.62
C LEU A 365 5.85 -9.71 -23.10
N ASN A 366 6.80 -9.04 -22.46
CA ASN A 366 7.03 -9.07 -21.02
C ASN A 366 5.89 -8.41 -20.20
N SER A 367 5.01 -7.63 -20.84
CA SER A 367 3.86 -6.98 -20.20
C SER A 367 2.53 -7.28 -20.91
N PRO A 368 2.17 -8.57 -21.10
CA PRO A 368 1.05 -8.94 -21.97
C PRO A 368 -0.30 -8.53 -21.37
N PHE A 369 -0.36 -8.36 -20.04
CA PHE A 369 -1.55 -7.94 -19.30
C PHE A 369 -1.73 -6.43 -19.20
N LEU A 370 -0.79 -5.60 -19.67
CA LEU A 370 -0.85 -4.15 -19.42
C LEU A 370 -2.11 -3.49 -19.99
N CYS A 371 -2.60 -3.97 -21.15
CA CYS A 371 -3.89 -3.53 -21.69
C CYS A 371 -5.03 -3.85 -20.71
N MET A 372 -5.10 -5.08 -20.23
CA MET A 372 -6.11 -5.53 -19.26
C MET A 372 -6.06 -4.70 -17.98
N ASP A 373 -4.86 -4.51 -17.42
CA ASP A 373 -4.65 -3.85 -16.14
C ASP A 373 -5.04 -2.38 -16.18
N LEU A 374 -4.60 -1.64 -17.22
CA LEU A 374 -4.94 -0.23 -17.36
C LEU A 374 -6.44 -0.05 -17.65
N THR A 375 -7.03 -0.97 -18.41
CA THR A 375 -8.48 -0.99 -18.66
C THR A 375 -9.24 -1.24 -17.36
N TYR A 376 -8.77 -2.20 -16.54
CA TYR A 376 -9.31 -2.49 -15.22
C TYR A 376 -9.23 -1.28 -14.28
N ILE A 377 -8.06 -0.67 -14.14
CA ILE A 377 -7.87 0.53 -13.32
C ILE A 377 -8.79 1.67 -13.76
N ALA A 378 -8.86 1.94 -15.07
CA ALA A 378 -9.73 3.00 -15.60
C ALA A 378 -11.22 2.72 -15.32
N CYS A 379 -11.66 1.47 -15.47
CA CYS A 379 -13.04 1.07 -15.18
C CYS A 379 -13.34 1.06 -13.67
N LEU A 380 -12.42 0.57 -12.84
CA LEU A 380 -12.54 0.56 -11.40
C LEU A 380 -12.69 1.98 -10.83
N LEU A 381 -11.85 2.91 -11.28
CA LEU A 381 -11.95 4.31 -10.86
C LEU A 381 -13.26 4.93 -11.32
N LYS A 382 -13.58 4.82 -12.62
CA LYS A 382 -14.74 5.51 -13.20
C LYS A 382 -16.08 4.85 -12.90
N ASP A 383 -16.24 3.59 -13.31
CA ASP A 383 -17.52 2.87 -13.19
C ASP A 383 -17.65 2.11 -11.86
N GLY A 384 -16.53 1.82 -11.20
CA GLY A 384 -16.53 1.18 -9.88
C GLY A 384 -16.79 2.19 -8.77
N PHE A 385 -15.84 3.09 -8.53
CA PHE A 385 -15.94 4.09 -7.46
C PHE A 385 -16.75 5.33 -7.86
N GLY A 386 -16.94 5.61 -9.15
CA GLY A 386 -17.69 6.79 -9.59
C GLY A 386 -16.84 8.04 -9.74
N PHE A 387 -15.51 7.90 -9.85
CA PHE A 387 -14.63 9.04 -10.10
C PHE A 387 -14.94 9.72 -11.43
N LYS A 388 -14.90 11.05 -11.40
CA LYS A 388 -14.96 11.86 -12.61
C LYS A 388 -13.64 11.74 -13.37
N GLU A 389 -13.71 11.93 -14.68
CA GLU A 389 -12.53 11.83 -15.54
C GLU A 389 -11.46 12.89 -15.20
N SER A 390 -11.86 14.01 -14.61
CA SER A 390 -11.01 15.12 -14.12
C SER A 390 -10.49 14.95 -12.69
N THR A 391 -10.92 13.92 -11.94
CA THR A 391 -10.42 13.75 -10.58
C THR A 391 -8.93 13.46 -10.58
N VAL A 392 -8.20 14.16 -9.71
CA VAL A 392 -6.75 14.10 -9.60
C VAL A 392 -6.33 13.00 -8.63
N LEU A 393 -5.41 12.15 -9.10
CA LEU A 393 -4.76 11.10 -8.32
C LEU A 393 -3.28 11.46 -8.13
N GLN A 394 -2.84 11.42 -6.88
CA GLN A 394 -1.45 11.56 -6.51
C GLN A 394 -0.85 10.18 -6.27
N LEU A 395 0.03 9.73 -7.16
CA LEU A 395 0.69 8.44 -7.06
C LEU A 395 2.08 8.64 -6.51
N THR A 396 2.31 8.12 -5.31
CA THR A 396 3.62 8.14 -4.69
C THR A 396 3.89 6.79 -4.06
N LYS A 397 5.14 6.34 -4.10
CA LYS A 397 5.56 5.13 -3.38
C LYS A 397 5.83 5.43 -1.91
N LYS A 398 6.30 6.65 -1.62
CA LYS A 398 6.70 7.08 -0.28
C LYS A 398 6.18 8.46 0.06
N VAL A 399 5.74 8.64 1.30
CA VAL A 399 5.41 9.96 1.85
C VAL A 399 6.42 10.26 2.95
N ASN A 400 7.22 11.33 2.80
CA ASN A 400 8.31 11.69 3.72
C ASN A 400 9.29 10.53 3.99
N ASN A 401 9.74 9.84 2.93
CA ASN A 401 10.61 8.65 2.98
C ASN A 401 10.02 7.37 3.60
N VAL A 402 8.75 7.39 3.99
CA VAL A 402 8.04 6.23 4.53
C VAL A 402 7.20 5.57 3.45
N GLU A 403 7.25 4.25 3.33
CA GLU A 403 6.42 3.47 2.42
C GLU A 403 4.94 3.72 2.71
N ALA A 404 4.22 4.19 1.69
CA ALA A 404 2.82 4.51 1.84
C ALA A 404 1.99 3.22 1.87
N SER A 405 1.69 2.76 3.08
CA SER A 405 0.97 1.51 3.34
C SER A 405 0.21 1.58 4.67
N TRP A 406 -0.70 0.63 4.88
CA TRP A 406 -1.42 0.48 6.16
C TRP A 406 -0.50 0.05 7.32
N ALA A 407 0.70 -0.46 7.03
CA ALA A 407 1.59 -1.09 8.02
C ALA A 407 2.03 -0.12 9.14
N LEU A 408 2.25 1.16 8.83
CA LEU A 408 2.61 2.15 9.84
C LEU A 408 1.44 2.42 10.80
N GLY A 409 0.23 2.62 10.26
CA GLY A 409 -0.98 2.86 11.06
C GLY A 409 -1.25 1.70 12.01
N ALA A 410 -1.19 0.47 11.50
CA ALA A 410 -1.33 -0.74 12.31
C ALA A 410 -0.25 -0.85 13.41
N THR A 411 0.98 -0.42 13.13
CA THR A 411 2.07 -0.41 14.12
C THR A 411 1.79 0.59 15.25
N LEU A 412 1.35 1.80 14.92
CA LEU A 412 1.02 2.84 15.90
C LEU A 412 -0.16 2.42 16.80
N GLU A 413 -1.17 1.79 16.23
CA GLU A 413 -2.30 1.22 16.98
C GLU A 413 -1.82 0.16 18.00
N HIS A 414 -0.89 -0.70 17.61
CA HIS A 414 -0.33 -1.71 18.52
C HIS A 414 0.44 -1.07 19.67
N PHE A 415 1.22 -0.01 19.43
CA PHE A 415 1.91 0.70 20.50
C PHE A 415 0.94 1.31 21.51
N HIS A 416 -0.15 1.91 21.03
CA HIS A 416 -1.20 2.43 21.89
C HIS A 416 -1.80 1.31 22.77
N ASN A 417 -2.14 0.16 22.17
CA ASN A 417 -2.72 -0.97 22.90
C ASN A 417 -1.76 -1.61 23.89
N LEU A 418 -0.45 -1.62 23.59
CA LEU A 418 0.59 -2.16 24.46
C LEU A 418 1.03 -1.17 25.56
N LYS A 419 0.45 0.03 25.62
CA LYS A 419 0.85 1.12 26.54
C LYS A 419 2.34 1.40 26.50
N ILE A 420 2.94 1.28 25.32
CA ILE A 420 4.35 1.61 25.10
C ILE A 420 4.40 3.14 25.02
N HIS A 421 4.73 3.77 26.15
CA HIS A 421 4.90 5.22 26.34
C HIS A 421 6.32 5.62 26.76
#